data_AF-A0A8E0V514-F1
#
_entry.id   AF-A0A8E0V514-F1
#
_cell.length_a   1.000
_cell.length_b   1.000
_cell.length_c   1.000
_cell.angle_alpha   90.00
_cell.angle_beta   90.00
_cell.angle_gamma   90.00
#
_symmetry.space_group_name_H-M   'P 1'
#
loop_
_entity.id
_entity.type
_entity.pdbx_description
1 polymer ?
#
loop_
_entity_poly.entity_id
_entity_poly.type
_entity_poly.pdbx_seq_one_letter_code
_entity_poly.pdbx_strand_id
1 'polypeptide(L)'
;MVALSTVIVFALWVPAHSAGTPVVFAGLFGFSSGTYLAIGPALVAQISDIREIGVRSGSMYALMSVAALTSSPIGGALLSAAQESYLKLQVFTGSMLAVRTFFYFMARLYLGEGRICAKI
;
A
#
# COMPACT_ATOMS: atom_id res chain seq x y z
N MET A 1 -6.06 -8.74 0.59
CA MET A 1 -6.08 -7.36 1.13
C MET A 1 -5.59 -6.33 0.13
N VAL A 2 -4.36 -6.46 -0.39
CA VAL A 2 -3.75 -5.53 -1.38
C VAL A 2 -4.67 -5.20 -2.57
N ALA A 3 -5.26 -6.22 -3.22
CA ALA A 3 -6.18 -6.04 -4.35
C ALA A 3 -7.50 -5.34 -3.97
N LEU A 4 -8.00 -5.59 -2.76
CA LEU A 4 -9.21 -4.97 -2.23
C LEU A 4 -8.97 -3.47 -1.97
N SER A 5 -7.81 -3.12 -1.41
CA SER A 5 -7.42 -1.70 -1.24
C SER A 5 -7.31 -0.98 -2.58
N THR A 6 -6.75 -1.63 -3.61
CA THR A 6 -6.55 -1.03 -4.94
C THR A 6 -7.87 -0.83 -5.68
N VAL A 7 -8.79 -1.79 -5.58
CA VAL A 7 -10.16 -1.65 -6.10
C VAL A 7 -10.91 -0.55 -5.37
N ILE A 8 -10.79 -0.44 -4.04
CA ILE A 8 -11.42 0.65 -3.27
C ILE A 8 -10.84 2.01 -3.66
N VAL A 9 -9.52 2.12 -3.87
CA VAL A 9 -8.90 3.39 -4.30
C VAL A 9 -9.35 3.77 -5.71
N PHE A 10 -9.36 2.83 -6.66
CA PHE A 10 -9.82 3.14 -8.02
C PHE A 10 -11.33 3.37 -8.13
N ALA A 11 -12.14 2.63 -7.36
CA ALA A 11 -13.61 2.68 -7.45
C ALA A 11 -14.24 3.78 -6.59
N LEU A 12 -13.68 4.12 -5.41
CA LEU A 12 -14.22 5.20 -4.58
C LEU A 12 -13.53 6.54 -4.83
N TRP A 13 -12.22 6.57 -5.06
CA TRP A 13 -11.50 7.85 -5.06
C TRP A 13 -11.52 8.55 -6.43
N VAL A 14 -11.54 7.80 -7.55
CA VAL A 14 -11.59 8.37 -8.91
C VAL A 14 -12.93 9.06 -9.26
N PRO A 15 -14.12 8.58 -8.83
CA PRO A 15 -15.38 9.28 -9.06
C PRO A 15 -15.76 10.26 -7.94
N ALA A 16 -14.86 10.59 -7.00
CA ALA A 16 -15.14 11.42 -5.84
C ALA A 16 -15.38 12.90 -6.19
N HIS A 17 -16.58 13.22 -6.67
CA HIS A 17 -17.06 14.59 -6.90
C HIS A 17 -17.76 15.20 -5.66
N SER A 18 -17.82 14.50 -4.52
CA SER A 18 -18.57 14.95 -3.33
C SER A 18 -17.81 14.72 -2.02
N ALA A 19 -18.01 15.63 -1.06
CA ALA A 19 -17.25 15.76 0.19
C ALA A 19 -17.34 14.55 1.16
N GLY A 20 -18.29 13.62 0.96
CA GLY A 20 -18.45 12.43 1.81
C GLY A 20 -17.55 11.24 1.44
N THR A 21 -17.10 11.17 0.19
CA THR A 21 -16.30 10.05 -0.34
C THR A 21 -14.91 9.88 0.32
N PRO A 22 -14.20 10.96 0.70
CA PRO A 22 -12.90 10.85 1.36
C PRO A 22 -12.95 10.18 2.74
N VAL A 23 -14.06 10.34 3.47
CA VAL A 23 -14.23 9.77 4.83
C VAL A 23 -14.40 8.25 4.77
N VAL A 24 -15.22 7.77 3.83
CA VAL A 24 -15.42 6.33 3.60
C VAL A 24 -14.13 5.70 3.09
N PHE A 25 -13.40 6.40 2.21
CA PHE A 25 -12.07 5.98 1.78
C PHE A 25 -11.09 5.89 2.96
N ALA A 26 -11.03 6.90 3.83
CA ALA A 26 -10.11 6.91 4.96
C ALA A 26 -10.37 5.73 5.91
N GLY A 27 -11.64 5.38 6.16
CA GLY A 27 -12.01 4.23 6.97
C GLY A 27 -11.57 2.89 6.34
N LEU A 28 -11.90 2.68 5.07
CA LEU A 28 -11.57 1.43 4.36
C LEU A 28 -10.06 1.28 4.11
N PHE A 29 -9.40 2.36 3.71
CA PHE A 29 -7.96 2.39 3.51
C PHE A 29 -7.21 2.22 4.84
N GLY A 30 -7.67 2.88 5.91
CA GLY A 30 -7.11 2.75 7.26
C GLY A 30 -7.19 1.32 7.79
N PHE A 31 -8.34 0.67 7.63
CA PHE A 31 -8.49 -0.74 7.99
C PHE A 31 -7.52 -1.64 7.20
N SER A 32 -7.46 -1.46 5.88
CA SER A 32 -6.63 -2.30 5.01
C SER A 32 -5.11 -2.07 5.21
N SER A 33 -4.69 -0.83 5.41
CA SER A 33 -3.30 -0.46 5.67
C SER A 33 -2.86 -0.90 7.07
N GLY A 34 -3.73 -0.77 8.08
CA GLY A 34 -3.45 -1.21 9.44
C GLY A 34 -3.18 -2.71 9.54
N THR A 35 -3.96 -3.54 8.83
CA THR A 35 -3.71 -4.98 8.80
C THR A 35 -2.37 -5.33 8.14
N TYR A 36 -1.95 -4.58 7.11
CA TYR A 36 -0.66 -4.80 6.45
C TYR A 36 0.52 -4.52 7.39
N LEU A 37 0.49 -3.39 8.11
CA LEU A 37 1.54 -3.05 9.07
C LEU A 37 1.62 -4.07 10.22
N ALA A 38 0.48 -4.60 10.68
CA ALA A 38 0.44 -5.59 11.76
C ALA A 38 0.99 -6.97 11.34
N ILE A 39 0.71 -7.40 10.10
CA ILE A 39 1.14 -8.72 9.60
C ILE A 39 2.64 -8.73 9.22
N GLY A 40 3.22 -7.60 8.82
CA GLY A 40 4.62 -7.49 8.41
C GLY A 40 5.63 -8.14 9.37
N PRO A 41 5.77 -7.64 10.61
CA PRO A 41 6.71 -8.20 11.58
C PRO A 41 6.29 -9.60 12.06
N ALA A 42 5.00 -9.92 12.07
CA ALA A 42 4.51 -11.25 12.44
C ALA A 42 4.95 -12.33 11.44
N LEU A 43 4.92 -12.04 10.14
CA LEU A 43 5.43 -12.96 9.11
C LEU A 43 6.95 -13.10 9.17
N VAL A 44 7.67 -12.00 9.42
CA VAL A 44 9.13 -12.03 9.60
C VAL A 44 9.50 -12.88 10.82
N ALA A 45 8.72 -12.77 11.90
CA ALA A 45 8.89 -13.58 13.10
C ALA A 45 8.62 -15.07 12.88
N GLN A 46 7.70 -15.44 11.97
CA GLN A 46 7.41 -16.85 11.67
C GLN A 46 8.49 -17.54 10.83
N ILE A 47 9.22 -16.79 10.01
CA ILE A 47 10.23 -17.34 9.09
C ILE A 47 11.66 -17.20 9.64
N SER A 48 11.86 -16.33 10.63
CA SER A 48 13.20 -15.99 11.15
C SER A 48 13.44 -16.54 12.54
N ASP A 49 14.68 -16.93 12.80
CA ASP A 49 15.13 -17.30 14.14
C ASP A 49 14.91 -16.13 15.11
N ILE A 50 14.48 -16.43 16.34
CA ILE A 50 14.09 -15.45 17.38
C ILE A 50 15.19 -14.40 17.64
N ARG A 51 16.45 -14.76 17.39
CA ARG A 51 17.61 -13.89 17.55
C ARG A 51 17.78 -12.85 16.43
N GLU A 52 17.18 -13.08 15.26
CA GLU A 52 17.33 -12.23 14.07
C GLU A 52 16.07 -11.44 13.71
N ILE A 53 14.93 -11.68 14.38
CA ILE A 53 13.65 -11.01 14.09
C ILE A 53 13.79 -9.49 14.13
N GLY A 54 14.52 -8.97 15.12
CA GLY A 54 14.75 -7.53 15.30
C GLY A 54 15.58 -6.93 14.16
N VAL A 55 16.66 -7.59 13.74
CA VAL A 55 17.54 -7.11 12.66
C VAL A 55 16.82 -7.15 11.31
N ARG A 56 16.07 -8.23 11.03
CA ARG A 56 15.33 -8.38 9.77
C ARG A 56 14.15 -7.41 9.67
N SER A 57 13.35 -7.29 10.73
CA SER A 57 12.24 -6.33 10.76
C SER A 57 12.75 -4.89 10.74
N GLY A 58 13.84 -4.60 11.47
CA GLY A 58 14.49 -3.29 11.48
C GLY A 58 15.03 -2.89 10.12
N SER A 59 15.67 -3.82 9.39
CA SER A 59 16.18 -3.57 8.03
C SER A 59 15.05 -3.29 7.03
N MET A 60 13.92 -4.01 7.16
CA MET A 60 12.73 -3.74 6.34
C MET A 60 12.17 -2.33 6.60
N TYR A 61 12.03 -1.94 7.86
CA TYR A 61 11.54 -0.60 8.21
C TYR A 61 12.55 0.51 7.86
N ALA A 62 13.85 0.24 7.92
CA ALA A 62 14.88 1.17 7.49
C ALA A 62 14.72 1.53 5.99
N LEU A 63 14.51 0.54 5.13
CA LEU A 63 14.21 0.78 3.71
C LEU A 63 12.88 1.52 3.52
N MET A 64 11.86 1.16 4.30
CA MET A 64 10.54 1.79 4.24
C MET A 64 10.56 3.27 4.67
N SER A 65 11.48 3.65 5.55
CA SER A 65 11.63 5.04 6.02
C SER A 65 11.98 6.01 4.89
N VAL A 66 12.79 5.59 3.92
CA VAL A 66 13.17 6.43 2.76
C VAL A 66 11.96 6.70 1.87
N ALA A 67 11.15 5.66 1.64
CA ALA A 67 9.91 5.80 0.88
C ALA A 67 8.91 6.70 1.63
N ALA A 68 8.76 6.53 2.94
CA ALA A 68 7.94 7.38 3.77
C ALA A 68 8.40 8.85 3.73
N LEU A 69 9.70 9.09 3.85
CA LEU A 69 10.27 10.43 3.81
C LEU A 69 10.08 11.10 2.46
N THR A 70 10.23 10.36 1.37
CA THR A 70 10.14 10.88 0.00
C THR A 70 8.68 11.08 -0.45
N SER A 71 7.74 10.31 0.11
CA SER A 71 6.32 10.45 -0.18
C SER A 71 5.72 11.80 0.25
N SER A 72 6.21 12.37 1.36
CA SER A 72 5.73 13.64 1.92
C SER A 72 6.01 14.87 1.03
N PRO A 73 7.26 15.12 0.58
CA PRO A 73 7.55 16.24 -0.34
C PRO A 73 6.93 16.03 -1.72
N ILE A 74 6.82 14.79 -2.21
CA ILE A 74 6.14 14.49 -3.47
C ILE A 74 4.66 14.85 -3.36
N GLY A 75 3.97 14.38 -2.31
CA GLY A 75 2.57 14.71 -2.07
C GLY A 75 2.35 16.22 -1.93
N GLY A 76 3.25 16.91 -1.21
CA GLY A 76 3.22 18.37 -1.07
C GLY A 76 3.40 19.10 -2.39
N ALA A 77 4.37 18.70 -3.23
CA ALA A 77 4.60 19.31 -4.54
C ALA A 77 3.42 19.06 -5.50
N LEU A 78 2.83 17.87 -5.48
CA LEU A 78 1.63 17.53 -6.24
C LEU A 78 0.41 18.34 -5.79
N LEU A 79 0.30 18.64 -4.50
CA LEU A 79 -0.76 19.47 -3.94
C LEU A 79 -0.57 20.95 -4.30
N SER A 80 0.65 21.47 -4.20
CA SER A 80 0.98 22.86 -4.59
C SER A 80 0.84 23.10 -6.10
N ALA A 81 1.11 22.10 -6.95
CA ALA A 81 0.94 22.18 -8.41
C ALA A 81 -0.52 22.00 -8.89
N ALA A 82 -1.46 21.86 -7.97
CA ALA A 82 -2.85 21.55 -8.21
C ALA A 82 -3.75 22.57 -7.50
N GLN A 83 -3.62 23.85 -7.88
CA GLN A 83 -4.31 24.96 -7.19
C GLN A 83 -5.85 24.83 -7.14
N GLU A 84 -6.49 24.01 -7.97
CA GLU A 84 -7.95 23.77 -7.90
C GLU A 84 -8.40 22.29 -8.00
N SER A 85 -7.51 21.33 -8.24
CA SER A 85 -7.96 19.95 -8.50
C SER A 85 -7.05 18.88 -7.92
N TYR A 86 -7.54 18.22 -6.86
CA TYR A 86 -6.87 17.10 -6.18
C TYR A 86 -6.58 15.90 -7.09
N LEU A 87 -7.15 15.85 -8.30
CA LEU A 87 -7.03 14.74 -9.26
C LEU A 87 -5.59 14.28 -9.50
N LYS A 88 -4.60 15.18 -9.54
CA LYS A 88 -3.20 14.80 -9.74
C LYS A 88 -2.67 13.94 -8.58
N LEU A 89 -2.99 14.32 -7.34
CA LEU A 89 -2.61 13.57 -6.14
C LEU A 89 -3.35 12.23 -6.06
N GLN A 90 -4.62 12.22 -6.48
CA GLN A 90 -5.45 11.02 -6.56
C GLN A 90 -4.87 9.97 -7.52
N VAL A 91 -4.53 10.38 -8.74
CA VAL A 91 -3.96 9.51 -9.77
C VAL A 91 -2.58 9.01 -9.37
N PHE A 92 -1.74 9.87 -8.79
CA PHE A 92 -0.42 9.48 -8.28
C PHE A 92 -0.55 8.36 -7.22
N THR A 93 -1.42 8.55 -6.23
CA THR A 93 -1.67 7.57 -5.17
C THR A 93 -2.22 6.26 -5.75
N GLY A 94 -3.19 6.33 -6.67
CA GLY A 94 -3.74 5.16 -7.37
C GLY A 94 -2.69 4.39 -8.16
N SER A 95 -1.78 5.08 -8.85
CA SER A 95 -0.70 4.45 -9.63
C SER A 95 0.29 3.69 -8.74
N MET A 96 0.69 4.25 -7.59
CA MET A 96 1.58 3.57 -6.64
C MET A 96 0.92 2.30 -6.07
N LEU A 97 -0.38 2.36 -5.77
CA LEU A 97 -1.15 1.20 -5.31
C LEU A 97 -1.27 0.12 -6.39
N ALA A 98 -1.44 0.52 -7.66
CA ALA A 98 -1.45 -0.39 -8.79
C ALA A 98 -0.08 -1.09 -8.95
N VAL A 99 1.02 -0.34 -8.90
CA VAL A 99 2.39 -0.90 -8.95
C VAL A 99 2.60 -1.89 -7.81
N ARG A 100 2.23 -1.54 -6.57
CA ARG A 100 2.30 -2.44 -5.42
C ARG A 100 1.50 -3.73 -5.66
N THR A 101 0.30 -3.62 -6.21
CA THR A 101 -0.56 -4.77 -6.51
C THR A 101 0.05 -5.66 -7.58
N PHE A 102 0.62 -5.05 -8.63
CA PHE A 102 1.32 -5.75 -9.69
C PHE A 102 2.52 -6.53 -9.15
N PHE A 103 3.39 -5.90 -8.36
CA PHE A 103 4.52 -6.59 -7.73
C PHE A 103 4.08 -7.74 -6.83
N TYR A 104 3.03 -7.55 -6.02
CA TYR A 104 2.50 -8.61 -5.17
C TYR A 104 1.90 -9.76 -5.98
N PHE A 105 1.19 -9.45 -7.06
CA PHE A 105 0.61 -10.45 -7.96
C PHE A 105 1.71 -11.23 -8.69
N MET A 106 2.74 -10.53 -9.19
CA MET A 106 3.91 -11.14 -9.81
C MET A 106 4.63 -12.06 -8.83
N ALA A 107 4.88 -11.62 -7.60
CA ALA A 107 5.49 -12.44 -6.55
C ALA A 107 4.65 -13.70 -6.25
N ARG A 108 3.33 -13.58 -6.19
CA ARG A 108 2.42 -14.73 -6.01
C ARG A 108 2.46 -15.69 -7.20
N LEU A 109 2.61 -15.21 -8.43
CA LEU A 109 2.76 -16.06 -9.61
C LEU A 109 4.11 -16.81 -9.63
N TYR A 110 5.21 -16.13 -9.29
CA TYR A 110 6.54 -16.73 -9.23
C TYR A 110 6.66 -17.76 -8.10
N LEU A 111 6.14 -17.46 -6.90
CA LEU A 111 6.15 -18.40 -5.77
C LEU A 111 5.11 -19.52 -5.91
N GLY A 112 4.07 -19.32 -6.73
CA GLY A 112 2.98 -20.27 -6.91
C GLY A 112 3.17 -21.27 -8.07
N GLU A 113 4.26 -21.22 -8.83
CA GLU A 113 4.51 -22.07 -10.02
C GLU A 113 3.25 -22.21 -10.93
N GLY A 114 2.52 -21.12 -11.17
CA GLY A 114 1.31 -21.14 -12.01
C GLY A 114 0.04 -21.69 -11.35
N ARG A 115 0.05 -22.01 -10.05
CA ARG A 115 -1.14 -22.47 -9.30
C ARG A 115 -1.78 -21.29 -8.56
N ILE A 116 -2.80 -20.70 -9.20
CA ILE A 116 -3.60 -19.58 -8.69
C ILE A 116 -4.35 -19.94 -7.38
N CYS A 117 -4.47 -21.23 -7.08
CA CYS A 117 -5.08 -21.80 -5.86
C CYS A 117 -4.14 -22.77 -5.14
N ALA A 118 -2.88 -22.40 -4.88
CA ALA A 118 -2.10 -23.13 -3.88
C ALA A 118 -2.67 -22.80 -2.48
N LYS A 119 -3.34 -23.81 -1.92
CA LYS A 119 -3.99 -23.84 -0.61
C LYS A 119 -3.00 -23.35 0.46
N ILE A 120 -3.39 -22.27 1.15
CA ILE A 120 -2.79 -21.80 2.42
C ILE A 120 -3.00 -22.87 3.47
#